data_AF-A0A6I9XJF8-F1
#
_entry.id   AF-A0A6I9XJF8-F1
#
_cell.length_a   1.000
_cell.length_b   1.000
_cell.length_c   1.000
_cell.angle_alpha   90.00
_cell.angle_beta   90.00
_cell.angle_gamma   90.00
#
_symmetry.space_group_name_H-M   'P 1'
#
loop_
_entity.id
_entity.type
_entity.pdbx_description
1 polymer ?
#
loop_
_entity_poly.entity_id
_entity_poly.type
_entity_poly.pdbx_seq_one_letter_code
_entity_poly.pdbx_strand_id
1 'polypeptide(L)'
;MKLLTTFLFVILLALWMGFPSTTGSDLPAGKQSPEKPGECLPDPCICNTPTVYKCWGDNDCEGRKKCCRYCCTMECRDPRLPG
;
A
#
# COMPACT_ATOMS: atom_id res chain seq x y z
N MET A 1 -7.21 -50.57 -1.80
CA MET A 1 -5.77 -50.26 -1.59
C MET A 1 -5.19 -49.26 -2.60
N LYS A 2 -5.51 -49.37 -3.90
CA LYS A 2 -4.97 -48.48 -4.95
C LYS A 2 -5.47 -47.02 -4.87
N LEU A 3 -6.75 -46.82 -4.53
CA LEU A 3 -7.33 -45.48 -4.38
C LEU A 3 -6.79 -44.74 -3.13
N LEU A 4 -6.61 -45.46 -2.03
CA LEU A 4 -6.09 -44.92 -0.78
C LEU A 4 -4.64 -44.44 -0.94
N THR A 5 -3.81 -45.25 -1.63
CA THR A 5 -2.42 -44.89 -1.92
C THR A 5 -2.34 -43.68 -2.84
N THR A 6 -3.16 -43.60 -3.90
CA THR A 6 -3.18 -42.41 -4.76
C THR A 6 -3.55 -41.14 -3.99
N PHE A 7 -4.53 -41.19 -3.09
CA PHE A 7 -4.88 -40.02 -2.27
C PHE A 7 -3.75 -39.60 -1.32
N LEU A 8 -3.07 -40.56 -0.69
CA LEU A 8 -1.93 -40.27 0.19
C LEU A 8 -0.77 -39.60 -0.56
N PHE A 9 -0.44 -40.07 -1.77
CA PHE A 9 0.60 -39.47 -2.60
C PHE A 9 0.27 -38.04 -3.03
N VAL A 10 -1.00 -37.77 -3.37
CA VAL A 10 -1.44 -36.42 -3.76
C VAL A 10 -1.33 -35.44 -2.58
N ILE A 11 -1.73 -35.85 -1.37
CA ILE A 11 -1.63 -35.02 -0.16
C ILE A 11 -0.16 -34.75 0.19
N LEU A 12 0.71 -35.76 0.08
CA LEU A 12 2.15 -35.61 0.35
C LEU A 12 2.82 -34.64 -0.63
N LEU A 13 2.44 -34.66 -1.90
CA LEU A 13 2.93 -33.71 -2.92
C LEU A 13 2.44 -32.27 -2.64
N ALA A 14 1.20 -32.10 -2.20
CA ALA A 14 0.65 -30.79 -1.85
C ALA A 14 1.34 -30.16 -0.62
N LEU A 15 1.77 -30.97 0.34
CA LEU A 15 2.54 -30.51 1.51
C LEU A 15 3.95 -30.03 1.17
N TRP A 16 4.53 -30.51 0.06
CA TRP A 16 5.89 -30.16 -0.34
C TRP A 16 5.96 -28.94 -1.27
N MET A 17 4.87 -28.66 -1.98
CA MET A 17 4.65 -27.35 -2.61
C MET A 17 4.39 -26.34 -1.48
N GLY A 18 5.46 -25.83 -0.89
CA GLY A 18 5.42 -24.88 0.20
C GLY A 18 4.37 -23.79 -0.08
N PHE A 19 3.43 -23.63 0.84
CA PHE A 19 2.48 -22.52 0.80
C PHE A 19 3.30 -21.24 0.61
N PRO A 20 2.97 -20.37 -0.37
CA PRO A 20 3.56 -19.06 -0.38
C PRO A 20 3.19 -18.40 0.95
N SER A 21 4.16 -18.32 1.85
CA SER A 21 4.04 -17.54 3.07
C SER A 21 3.93 -16.09 2.62
N THR A 22 2.70 -15.62 2.40
CA THR A 22 2.44 -14.20 2.33
C THR A 22 2.53 -13.67 3.76
N THR A 23 3.74 -13.57 4.29
CA THR A 23 4.04 -12.66 5.40
C THR A 23 4.05 -11.25 4.81
N GLY A 24 2.86 -10.79 4.42
CA GLY A 24 2.63 -9.43 3.93
C GLY A 24 2.40 -8.51 5.12
N SER A 25 3.43 -8.31 5.94
CA SER A 25 3.50 -7.18 6.86
C SER A 25 4.17 -6.01 6.15
N ASP A 26 3.58 -5.57 5.04
CA ASP A 26 3.81 -4.23 4.53
C ASP A 26 2.57 -3.43 4.92
N LEU A 27 2.80 -2.41 5.77
CA LEU A 27 1.88 -1.29 5.88
C LEU A 27 1.46 -0.85 4.48
N PRO A 28 0.25 -0.33 4.26
CA PRO A 28 -0.16 0.14 2.95
C PRO A 28 0.75 1.32 2.55
N ALA A 29 1.86 1.02 1.87
CA ALA A 29 2.51 1.94 0.98
C ALA A 29 1.43 2.26 -0.04
N GLY A 30 0.86 3.45 0.12
CA GLY A 30 -0.28 3.92 -0.64
C GLY A 30 -0.10 3.54 -2.10
N LYS A 31 -1.15 2.91 -2.64
CA LYS A 31 -1.36 2.63 -4.06
C LYS A 31 -0.55 3.63 -4.89
N GLN A 32 0.52 3.17 -5.58
CA GLN A 32 1.35 4.04 -6.41
C GLN A 32 0.50 4.57 -7.57
N SER A 33 -0.17 5.69 -7.29
CA SER A 33 -0.85 6.54 -8.25
C SER A 33 0.23 7.25 -9.08
N PRO A 34 -0.04 7.62 -10.34
CA PRO A 34 0.87 8.44 -11.14
C PRO A 34 1.37 9.63 -10.30
N GLU A 35 2.66 9.66 -10.03
CA GLU A 35 3.24 10.72 -9.23
C GLU A 35 3.29 11.99 -10.05
N LYS A 36 2.61 13.04 -9.57
CA LYS A 36 2.78 14.37 -10.14
C LYS A 36 4.15 14.92 -9.74
N PRO A 37 4.77 15.77 -10.59
CA PRO A 37 6.08 16.33 -10.31
C PRO A 37 6.10 17.18 -9.04
N GLY A 38 7.25 17.18 -8.37
CA GLY A 38 7.48 17.83 -7.09
C GLY A 38 7.17 16.93 -5.89
N GLU A 39 7.48 17.41 -4.69
CA GLU A 39 7.45 16.64 -3.46
C GLU A 39 6.44 17.19 -2.46
N CYS A 40 5.93 16.32 -1.59
CA CYS A 40 5.15 16.77 -0.44
C CYS A 40 6.05 17.49 0.58
N LEU A 41 5.50 18.53 1.21
CA LEU A 41 6.19 19.16 2.33
C LEU A 41 6.28 18.20 3.52
N PRO A 42 7.32 18.33 4.37
CA PRO A 42 7.38 17.61 5.64
C PRO A 42 6.12 17.86 6.47
N ASP A 43 5.61 16.80 7.09
CA ASP A 43 4.43 16.89 7.93
C ASP A 43 4.72 17.72 9.20
N PRO A 44 3.97 18.81 9.47
CA PRO A 44 4.24 19.68 10.62
C PRO A 44 3.76 19.10 11.96
N CYS A 45 2.98 18.01 11.98
CA CYS A 45 2.44 17.46 13.22
C CYS A 45 2.79 15.97 13.41
N ILE A 46 2.94 15.58 14.67
CA ILE A 46 2.84 14.17 15.06
C ILE A 46 1.37 13.85 15.27
N CYS A 47 0.91 12.77 14.64
CA CYS A 47 -0.49 12.39 14.69
C CYS A 47 -0.72 11.23 15.67
N ASN A 48 -1.58 11.45 16.67
CA ASN A 48 -2.00 10.44 17.65
C ASN A 48 -3.41 9.90 17.41
N THR A 49 -4.06 10.37 16.33
CA THR A 49 -5.42 9.97 15.95
C THR A 49 -5.41 9.22 14.62
N PRO A 50 -6.49 8.51 14.26
CA PRO A 50 -6.60 7.88 12.96
C PRO A 50 -6.45 8.89 11.82
N THR A 51 -5.81 8.47 10.73
CA THR A 51 -5.66 9.31 9.54
C THR A 51 -6.98 9.42 8.80
N VAL A 52 -7.38 10.65 8.47
CA VAL A 52 -8.56 10.96 7.65
C VAL A 52 -8.14 11.09 6.20
N TYR A 53 -8.80 10.39 5.28
CA TYR A 53 -8.44 10.41 3.86
C TYR A 53 -9.42 11.28 3.07
N LYS A 54 -8.95 12.44 2.59
CA LYS A 54 -9.68 13.26 1.60
C LYS A 54 -9.23 12.95 0.17
N CYS A 55 -8.05 12.36 0.01
CA CYS A 55 -7.52 11.82 -1.25
C CYS A 55 -6.76 10.52 -0.95
N TRP A 56 -6.60 9.68 -1.98
CA TRP A 56 -5.85 8.41 -1.95
C TRP A 56 -4.60 8.46 -2.83
N GLY A 57 -4.54 9.37 -3.80
CA GLY A 57 -3.34 9.62 -4.60
C GLY A 57 -3.41 10.93 -5.37
N ASP A 58 -2.30 11.28 -6.05
CA ASP A 58 -2.15 12.55 -6.76
C ASP A 58 -3.23 12.79 -7.82
N ASN A 59 -3.73 11.73 -8.46
CA ASN A 59 -4.82 11.79 -9.44
C ASN A 59 -6.15 12.30 -8.88
N ASP A 60 -6.39 12.15 -7.57
CA ASP A 60 -7.62 12.66 -6.93
C ASP A 60 -7.58 14.18 -6.78
N CYS A 61 -6.40 14.78 -6.93
CA CYS A 61 -6.19 16.20 -6.76
C CYS A 61 -6.22 16.94 -8.11
N GLU A 62 -6.76 18.15 -8.11
CA GLU A 62 -6.81 18.98 -9.32
C GLU A 62 -5.44 19.60 -9.67
N GLY A 63 -5.17 19.73 -10.97
CA GLY A 63 -3.97 20.39 -11.49
C GLY A 63 -2.68 19.73 -10.99
N ARG A 64 -1.73 20.55 -10.53
CA ARG A 64 -0.42 20.09 -10.03
C ARG A 64 -0.40 19.62 -8.58
N LYS A 65 -1.53 19.70 -7.86
CA LYS A 65 -1.58 19.36 -6.43
C LYS A 65 -1.34 17.87 -6.23
N LYS A 66 -0.61 17.53 -5.16
CA LYS A 66 -0.30 16.16 -4.74
C LYS A 66 -1.15 15.78 -3.52
N CYS A 67 -1.42 14.48 -3.36
CA CYS A 67 -2.09 13.96 -2.18
C CYS A 67 -1.07 13.74 -1.07
N CYS A 68 -0.98 14.69 -0.13
CA CYS A 68 0.06 14.73 0.89
C CYS A 68 -0.53 14.52 2.28
N ARG A 69 0.31 13.99 3.19
CA ARG A 69 -0.02 13.95 4.61
C ARG A 69 0.16 15.35 5.21
N TYR A 70 -0.90 15.84 5.85
CA TYR A 70 -0.89 17.05 6.65
C TYR A 70 -1.50 16.74 8.01
N CYS A 71 -0.63 16.61 9.02
CA CYS A 71 -0.95 16.14 10.35
C CYS A 71 -1.63 14.77 10.31
N CYS A 72 -2.94 14.73 10.58
CA CYS A 72 -3.73 13.49 10.60
C CYS A 72 -4.59 13.31 9.36
N THR A 73 -4.31 14.02 8.26
CA THR A 73 -5.17 14.01 7.08
C THR A 73 -4.34 13.80 5.81
N MET A 74 -4.79 12.91 4.92
CA MET A 74 -4.34 12.88 3.52
C MET A 74 -5.19 13.87 2.72
N GLU A 75 -4.58 14.95 2.23
CA GLU A 75 -5.29 16.00 1.49
C GLU A 75 -4.44 16.62 0.36
N CYS A 76 -5.13 17.27 -0.59
CA CYS A 76 -4.50 17.87 -1.75
C CYS A 76 -3.73 19.16 -1.38
N ARG A 77 -2.42 19.17 -1.58
CA ARG A 77 -1.53 20.30 -1.28
C ARG A 77 -0.66 20.66 -2.49
N ASP A 78 -0.21 21.90 -2.55
CA ASP A 78 0.78 22.33 -3.55
C ASP A 78 2.11 21.60 -3.33
N PRO A 79 2.75 21.10 -4.39
CA PRO A 79 4.04 20.45 -4.29
C PRO A 79 5.17 21.46 -4.11
N ARG A 80 6.25 21.03 -3.46
CA ARG A 80 7.55 21.72 -3.52
C ARG A 80 8.27 21.32 -4.80
N LEU A 81 8.69 22.31 -5.60
CA LEU A 81 9.54 22.04 -6.76
C LEU A 81 10.97 21.71 -6.27
N PRO A 82 11.63 20.67 -6.81
CA PRO A 82 13.06 20.50 -6.61
C PRO A 82 13.79 21.71 -7.20
N GLY A 83 14.74 22.25 -6.42
CA GLY A 83 15.56 23.41 -6.81
C GLY A 83 16.68 23.03 -7.76
#